data_AF-A0A8B9L082-F1
#
_entry.id   AF-A0A8B9L082-F1
#
_cell.length_a   1.000
_cell.length_b   1.000
_cell.length_c   1.000
_cell.angle_alpha   90.00
_cell.angle_beta   90.00
_cell.angle_gamma   90.00
#
_symmetry.space_group_name_H-M   'P 1'
#
loop_
_entity.id
_entity.type
_entity.pdbx_description
1 polymer ?
#
loop_
_entity_poly.entity_id
_entity_poly.type
_entity_poly.pdbx_seq_one_letter_code
_entity_poly.pdbx_strand_id
1 'polypeptide(L)'
;MPNPLEKVVAQKKEAIEAVMETFERGSEVLASAVGELFPLCEVAAPVVRLALDNVQSKEVVYVKEQFLAVRNKLDVLSNQLEDIDCEIKKGRLDYQYFSVEENIRNQFRKYLDILEAKPQFREVKKRLFLEHFSKTGGEKNLYDLYDALMGSSTFGGSVLEVVEEYEARNRRVLEDFCVRMKELYCLGLIALLGHCALTQGEDVEQEKIQEWSEKIQEVETKMKASIEECVAFFAEQAKLDVQRLIQEKEDKSLQDIAQELLTFLVRKYDWVSWSVRVINHSGSSYRNWRAGDNFQYVIGQSWFDVLQVNDTNVVVSYCSNPQPLPKESIQQLMDGPAKKGDAKAVAETLEKQLPGFVVHAVSRHKESHAVWNFPEECHHWDRHKNVSLCVHSDDS
;
A
#
# COMPACT_ATOMS: atom_id res chain seq x y z
N MET A 1 -47.60 8.08 -0.25
CA MET A 1 -46.43 8.81 -0.79
C MET A 1 -45.21 8.33 -0.01
N PRO A 2 -44.02 8.21 -0.62
CA PRO A 2 -42.81 7.78 0.08
C PRO A 2 -42.47 8.76 1.21
N ASN A 3 -42.04 8.25 2.37
CA ASN A 3 -41.54 9.06 3.47
C ASN A 3 -40.37 9.94 2.94
N PRO A 4 -40.31 11.24 3.26
CA PRO A 4 -39.20 12.11 2.85
C PRO A 4 -37.81 11.51 3.14
N LEU A 5 -37.65 10.81 4.26
CA LEU A 5 -36.39 10.14 4.62
C LEU A 5 -36.08 8.94 3.70
N GLU A 6 -37.08 8.20 3.23
CA GLU A 6 -36.87 7.12 2.25
C GLU A 6 -36.34 7.69 0.92
N LYS A 7 -36.78 8.89 0.53
CA LYS A 7 -36.26 9.56 -0.68
C LYS A 7 -34.80 9.98 -0.52
N VAL A 8 -34.40 10.46 0.66
CA VAL A 8 -33.00 10.82 0.94
C VAL A 8 -32.11 9.58 0.82
N VAL A 9 -32.52 8.47 1.43
CA VAL A 9 -31.77 7.21 1.34
C VAL A 9 -31.71 6.71 -0.12
N ALA A 10 -32.82 6.75 -0.85
CA ALA A 10 -32.86 6.36 -2.26
C ALA A 10 -31.91 7.20 -3.15
N GLN A 11 -31.84 8.52 -2.91
CA GLN A 11 -30.96 9.43 -3.67
C GLN A 11 -29.46 9.15 -3.44
N LYS A 12 -29.10 8.56 -2.31
CA LYS A 12 -27.70 8.24 -1.96
C LYS A 12 -27.29 6.83 -2.39
N LYS A 13 -28.21 6.03 -2.94
CA LYS A 13 -27.97 4.63 -3.27
C LYS A 13 -26.80 4.44 -4.26
N GLU A 14 -26.78 5.19 -5.36
CA GLU A 14 -25.71 5.09 -6.38
C GLU A 14 -24.34 5.45 -5.80
N ALA A 15 -24.28 6.49 -4.95
CA ALA A 15 -23.05 6.88 -4.27
C ALA A 15 -22.56 5.76 -3.33
N ILE A 16 -23.48 5.13 -2.58
CA ILE A 16 -23.16 3.98 -1.71
C ILE A 16 -22.65 2.80 -2.54
N GLU A 17 -23.28 2.48 -3.68
CA GLU A 17 -22.81 1.42 -4.58
C GLU A 17 -21.38 1.69 -5.07
N ALA A 18 -21.05 2.94 -5.41
CA ALA A 18 -19.69 3.32 -5.78
C ALA A 18 -18.68 3.12 -4.64
N VAL A 19 -19.03 3.48 -3.40
CA VAL A 19 -18.17 3.21 -2.22
C VAL A 19 -17.95 1.71 -2.06
N MET A 20 -19.01 0.91 -2.18
CA MET A 20 -18.90 -0.53 -2.00
C MET A 20 -18.10 -1.21 -3.11
N GLU A 21 -18.17 -0.71 -4.35
CA GLU A 21 -17.32 -1.14 -5.45
C GLU A 21 -15.83 -0.85 -5.17
N THR A 22 -15.50 0.33 -4.62
CA THR A 22 -14.09 0.62 -4.27
C THR A 22 -13.59 -0.28 -3.15
N PHE A 23 -14.45 -0.62 -2.18
CA PHE A 23 -14.17 -1.66 -1.19
C PHE A 23 -13.97 -3.06 -1.81
N GLU A 24 -14.51 -3.37 -2.99
CA GLU A 24 -14.37 -4.66 -3.68
C GLU A 24 -13.15 -4.72 -4.59
N ARG A 25 -12.71 -3.58 -5.14
CA ARG A 25 -11.59 -3.47 -6.08
C ARG A 25 -10.21 -3.71 -5.45
N GLY A 26 -10.12 -3.81 -4.12
CA GLY A 26 -8.92 -4.17 -3.38
C GLY A 26 -8.30 -3.02 -2.57
N SER A 27 -7.40 -3.36 -1.64
CA SER A 27 -6.85 -2.43 -0.65
C SER A 27 -6.18 -1.20 -1.27
N GLU A 28 -5.40 -1.38 -2.34
CA GLU A 28 -4.66 -0.31 -3.02
C GLU A 28 -5.55 0.82 -3.54
N VAL A 29 -6.64 0.45 -4.23
CA VAL A 29 -7.60 1.41 -4.78
C VAL A 29 -8.32 2.15 -3.65
N LEU A 30 -8.75 1.42 -2.63
CA LEU A 30 -9.48 1.99 -1.50
C LEU A 30 -8.60 2.90 -0.64
N ALA A 31 -7.36 2.49 -0.36
CA ALA A 31 -6.41 3.27 0.43
C ALA A 31 -6.11 4.62 -0.22
N SER A 32 -6.06 4.67 -1.55
CA SER A 32 -5.73 5.86 -2.34
C SER A 32 -6.94 6.72 -2.73
N ALA A 33 -8.16 6.28 -2.45
CA ALA A 33 -9.39 7.04 -2.70
C ALA A 33 -9.49 8.26 -1.77
N VAL A 34 -10.07 9.37 -2.23
CA VAL A 34 -10.28 10.59 -1.44
C VAL A 34 -11.68 11.15 -1.67
N GLY A 35 -12.40 11.44 -0.59
CA GLY A 35 -13.77 11.96 -0.59
C GLY A 35 -14.86 10.92 -0.87
N GLU A 36 -14.49 9.65 -1.05
CA GLU A 36 -15.42 8.61 -1.51
C GLU A 36 -16.13 7.90 -0.36
N LEU A 37 -15.60 7.93 0.86
CA LEU A 37 -16.12 7.17 1.99
C LEU A 37 -17.42 7.76 2.59
N PHE A 38 -17.52 9.08 2.58
CA PHE A 38 -18.49 9.82 3.39
C PHE A 38 -19.98 9.59 3.06
N PRO A 39 -20.39 9.40 1.78
CA PRO A 39 -21.80 9.15 1.43
C PRO A 39 -22.44 7.96 2.15
N LEU A 40 -21.65 6.93 2.50
CA LEU A 40 -22.12 5.80 3.29
C LEU A 40 -22.47 6.20 4.73
N CYS A 41 -21.75 7.16 5.32
CA CYS A 41 -21.96 7.60 6.69
C CYS A 41 -23.20 8.49 6.82
N GLU A 42 -23.44 9.38 5.85
CA GLU A 42 -24.54 10.35 5.86
C GLU A 42 -25.93 9.71 6.00
N VAL A 43 -26.11 8.48 5.51
CA VAL A 43 -27.39 7.78 5.59
C VAL A 43 -27.69 7.20 6.98
N ALA A 44 -26.77 7.26 7.93
CA ALA A 44 -26.96 6.72 9.28
C ALA A 44 -28.11 7.38 10.05
N ALA A 45 -28.22 8.71 9.97
CA ALA A 45 -29.27 9.48 10.62
C ALA A 45 -30.69 9.19 10.07
N PRO A 46 -30.96 9.28 8.75
CA PRO A 46 -32.27 8.95 8.21
C PRO A 46 -32.64 7.48 8.43
N VAL A 47 -31.68 6.54 8.34
CA VAL A 47 -31.93 5.11 8.56
C VAL A 47 -32.35 4.80 9.99
N VAL A 48 -31.71 5.40 11.00
CA VAL A 48 -32.09 5.14 12.40
C VAL A 48 -33.45 5.74 12.75
N ARG A 49 -33.80 6.91 12.19
CA ARG A 49 -35.13 7.51 12.33
C ARG A 49 -36.22 6.62 11.73
N LEU A 50 -36.02 6.17 10.48
CA LEU A 50 -36.92 5.23 9.80
C LEU A 50 -37.07 3.91 10.58
N ALA A 51 -35.97 3.41 11.13
CA ALA A 51 -36.01 2.22 11.98
C ALA A 51 -36.87 2.47 13.23
N LEU A 52 -36.73 3.58 13.95
CA LEU A 52 -37.56 3.85 15.13
C LEU A 52 -39.05 4.04 14.80
N ASP A 53 -39.35 4.62 13.64
CA ASP A 53 -40.74 4.80 13.16
C ASP A 53 -41.39 3.50 12.66
N ASN A 54 -40.68 2.37 12.72
CA ASN A 54 -41.13 1.07 12.21
C ASN A 54 -41.45 1.06 10.72
N VAL A 55 -40.76 1.92 9.96
CA VAL A 55 -40.83 1.92 8.49
C VAL A 55 -39.99 0.77 7.96
N GLN A 56 -40.60 -0.07 7.13
CA GLN A 56 -39.95 -1.16 6.42
C GLN A 56 -39.82 -0.76 4.95
N SER A 57 -38.62 -0.36 4.53
CA SER A 57 -38.32 0.00 3.14
C SER A 57 -37.18 -0.85 2.60
N LYS A 58 -37.17 -1.08 1.29
CA LYS A 58 -36.11 -1.86 0.64
C LYS A 58 -34.76 -1.14 0.76
N GLU A 59 -34.80 0.18 0.73
CA GLU A 59 -33.66 1.08 0.85
C GLU A 59 -33.03 0.98 2.24
N VAL A 60 -33.83 0.96 3.32
CA VAL A 60 -33.33 0.79 4.69
C VAL A 60 -32.71 -0.60 4.90
N VAL A 61 -33.32 -1.65 4.34
CA VAL A 61 -32.75 -3.01 4.37
C VAL A 61 -31.41 -3.04 3.64
N TYR A 62 -31.35 -2.46 2.45
CA TYR A 62 -30.13 -2.37 1.65
C TYR A 62 -29.00 -1.65 2.39
N VAL A 63 -29.25 -0.44 2.93
CA VAL A 63 -28.20 0.30 3.65
C VAL A 63 -27.70 -0.47 4.88
N LYS A 64 -28.61 -1.11 5.63
CA LYS A 64 -28.23 -1.96 6.75
C LYS A 64 -27.31 -3.11 6.30
N GLU A 65 -27.59 -3.73 5.16
CA GLU A 65 -26.72 -4.77 4.59
C GLU A 65 -25.34 -4.21 4.22
N GLN A 66 -25.25 -2.99 3.69
CA GLN A 66 -23.96 -2.35 3.42
C GLN A 66 -23.18 -2.03 4.71
N PHE A 67 -23.85 -1.57 5.77
CA PHE A 67 -23.22 -1.38 7.08
C PHE A 67 -22.67 -2.69 7.66
N LEU A 68 -23.41 -3.78 7.49
CA LEU A 68 -22.93 -5.11 7.90
C LEU A 68 -21.76 -5.59 7.04
N ALA A 69 -21.75 -5.28 5.74
CA ALA A 69 -20.65 -5.61 4.85
C ALA A 69 -19.35 -4.90 5.26
N VAL A 70 -19.40 -3.60 5.56
CA VAL A 70 -18.23 -2.84 6.06
C VAL A 70 -17.73 -3.41 7.39
N ARG A 71 -18.63 -3.74 8.33
CA ARG A 71 -18.25 -4.39 9.59
C ARG A 71 -17.52 -5.72 9.36
N ASN A 72 -18.04 -6.56 8.47
CA ASN A 72 -17.44 -7.85 8.19
C ASN A 72 -16.05 -7.70 7.53
N LYS A 73 -15.83 -6.66 6.70
CA LYS A 73 -14.50 -6.36 6.15
C LYS A 73 -13.51 -5.96 7.25
N LEU A 74 -13.95 -5.13 8.20
CA LEU A 74 -13.15 -4.79 9.38
C LEU A 74 -12.83 -6.00 10.27
N ASP A 75 -13.75 -6.97 10.41
CA ASP A 75 -13.47 -8.23 11.12
C ASP A 75 -12.41 -9.07 10.38
N VAL A 76 -12.43 -9.11 9.03
CA VAL A 76 -11.41 -9.80 8.23
C VAL A 76 -10.05 -9.11 8.36
N LEU A 77 -10.01 -7.77 8.24
CA LEU A 77 -8.79 -6.99 8.33
C LEU A 77 -8.19 -7.00 9.74
N SER A 78 -9.01 -7.05 10.78
CA SER A 78 -8.54 -7.25 12.17
C SER A 78 -7.71 -8.53 12.32
N ASN A 79 -8.12 -9.61 11.64
CA ASN A 79 -7.40 -10.88 11.70
C ASN A 79 -6.15 -10.88 10.80
N GLN A 80 -6.08 -10.02 9.79
CA GLN A 80 -4.92 -9.86 8.90
C GLN A 80 -3.87 -8.90 9.44
N LEU A 81 -4.20 -8.09 10.45
CA LEU A 81 -3.34 -7.07 11.03
C LEU A 81 -2.85 -7.42 12.45
N GLU A 82 -3.09 -8.64 12.95
CA GLU A 82 -2.54 -9.10 14.24
C GLU A 82 -1.00 -9.00 14.29
N ASP A 83 -0.33 -9.13 13.13
CA ASP A 83 1.13 -8.99 13.00
C ASP A 83 1.60 -7.52 13.11
N ILE A 84 0.87 -6.55 12.53
CA ILE A 84 1.13 -5.11 12.71
C ILE A 84 0.77 -4.68 14.14
N ASP A 85 -0.33 -5.22 14.67
CA ASP A 85 -0.80 -5.01 16.03
C ASP A 85 0.20 -5.54 17.07
N CYS A 86 1.14 -6.45 16.76
CA CYS A 86 2.18 -6.82 17.72
C CYS A 86 3.25 -5.74 17.87
N GLU A 87 3.40 -4.86 16.87
CA GLU A 87 4.56 -3.99 16.72
C GLU A 87 4.23 -2.52 16.94
N ILE A 88 3.02 -2.07 16.58
CA ILE A 88 2.43 -0.79 17.08
C ILE A 88 2.44 -0.78 18.62
N LYS A 89 2.24 -1.95 19.24
CA LYS A 89 2.33 -2.16 20.69
C LYS A 89 3.72 -1.91 21.27
N LYS A 90 4.77 -2.30 20.55
CA LYS A 90 6.17 -2.05 20.95
C LYS A 90 6.57 -0.58 20.75
N GLY A 91 5.89 0.15 19.86
CA GLY A 91 6.09 1.57 19.54
C GLY A 91 5.47 2.60 20.51
N ARG A 92 4.91 2.19 21.66
CA ARG A 92 4.22 3.04 22.67
C ARG A 92 2.79 3.50 22.35
N LEU A 93 2.15 3.02 21.27
CA LEU A 93 0.77 3.40 20.90
C LEU A 93 -0.32 2.48 21.50
N ASP A 94 0.10 1.42 22.21
CA ASP A 94 -0.70 0.24 22.58
C ASP A 94 -2.04 0.53 23.29
N TYR A 95 -2.04 1.32 24.37
CA TYR A 95 -3.24 1.45 25.20
C TYR A 95 -4.31 2.39 24.61
N GLN A 96 -3.89 3.50 23.99
CA GLN A 96 -4.82 4.53 23.56
C GLN A 96 -5.51 4.17 22.23
N TYR A 97 -4.75 3.66 21.26
CA TYR A 97 -5.31 3.26 19.97
C TYR A 97 -6.26 2.07 20.11
N PHE A 98 -5.87 1.03 20.84
CA PHE A 98 -6.71 -0.16 21.03
C PHE A 98 -8.03 0.17 21.74
N SER A 99 -7.98 1.01 22.78
CA SER A 99 -9.18 1.48 23.47
C SER A 99 -10.11 2.27 22.55
N VAL A 100 -9.56 3.16 21.72
CA VAL A 100 -10.33 3.94 20.73
C VAL A 100 -11.01 3.04 19.71
N GLU A 101 -10.27 2.08 19.15
CA GLU A 101 -10.81 1.10 18.20
C GLU A 101 -11.92 0.24 18.82
N GLU A 102 -11.69 -0.32 20.01
CA GLU A 102 -12.68 -1.11 20.73
C GLU A 102 -13.94 -0.29 21.03
N ASN A 103 -13.79 0.97 21.45
CA ASN A 103 -14.91 1.87 21.70
C ASN A 103 -15.74 2.11 20.43
N ILE A 104 -15.09 2.45 19.30
CA ILE A 104 -15.77 2.71 18.02
C ILE A 104 -16.56 1.47 17.56
N ARG A 105 -15.94 0.28 17.57
CA ARG A 105 -16.59 -0.97 17.19
C ARG A 105 -17.82 -1.23 18.06
N ASN A 106 -17.70 -1.01 19.37
CA ASN A 106 -18.78 -1.23 20.31
C ASN A 106 -19.92 -0.21 20.14
N GLN A 107 -19.61 1.06 19.90
CA GLN A 107 -20.61 2.11 19.59
C GLN A 107 -21.40 1.76 18.34
N PHE A 108 -20.72 1.39 17.26
CA PHE A 108 -21.35 0.96 16.02
C PHE A 108 -22.21 -0.30 16.20
N ARG A 109 -21.71 -1.31 16.95
CA ARG A 109 -22.51 -2.50 17.28
C ARG A 109 -23.81 -2.13 18.01
N LYS A 110 -23.76 -1.18 18.94
CA LYS A 110 -24.96 -0.70 19.65
C LYS A 110 -25.91 0.09 18.74
N TYR A 111 -25.39 0.78 17.73
CA TYR A 111 -26.21 1.40 16.69
C TYR A 111 -26.94 0.33 15.85
N LEU A 112 -26.23 -0.70 15.38
CA LEU A 112 -26.84 -1.81 14.62
C LEU A 112 -27.91 -2.56 15.41
N ASP A 113 -27.70 -2.74 16.72
CA ASP A 113 -28.67 -3.31 17.65
C ASP A 113 -30.05 -2.60 17.57
N ILE A 114 -30.10 -1.30 17.25
CA ILE A 114 -31.36 -0.55 17.05
C ILE A 114 -32.02 -1.00 15.74
N LEU A 115 -31.24 -1.08 14.66
CA LEU A 115 -31.75 -1.41 13.33
C LEU A 115 -32.27 -2.86 13.26
N GLU A 116 -31.63 -3.78 13.99
CA GLU A 116 -31.99 -5.20 14.03
C GLU A 116 -33.10 -5.53 15.05
N ALA A 117 -33.41 -4.62 15.98
CA ALA A 117 -34.40 -4.87 17.01
C ALA A 117 -35.83 -4.97 16.47
N LYS A 118 -36.58 -5.93 17.04
CA LYS A 118 -38.05 -5.96 16.89
C LYS A 118 -38.66 -4.67 17.46
N PRO A 119 -39.79 -4.19 16.92
CA PRO A 119 -40.44 -2.94 17.35
C PRO A 119 -40.54 -2.75 18.86
N GLN A 120 -40.95 -3.79 19.60
CA GLN A 120 -41.12 -3.72 21.06
C GLN A 120 -39.82 -3.53 21.87
N PHE A 121 -38.65 -3.75 21.26
CA PHE A 121 -37.35 -3.62 21.91
C PHE A 121 -36.54 -2.41 21.44
N ARG A 122 -37.01 -1.67 20.44
CA ARG A 122 -36.27 -0.55 19.83
C ARG A 122 -35.94 0.57 20.81
N GLU A 123 -36.89 0.98 21.65
CA GLU A 123 -36.65 2.00 22.67
C GLU A 123 -35.63 1.57 23.73
N VAL A 124 -35.61 0.29 24.08
CA VAL A 124 -34.61 -0.26 25.00
C VAL A 124 -33.22 -0.23 24.35
N LYS A 125 -33.11 -0.66 23.09
CA LYS A 125 -31.85 -0.63 22.34
C LYS A 125 -31.34 0.79 22.11
N LYS A 126 -32.23 1.74 21.80
CA LYS A 126 -31.93 3.17 21.70
C LYS A 126 -31.29 3.67 23.00
N ARG A 127 -31.91 3.41 24.15
CA ARG A 127 -31.36 3.84 25.45
C ARG A 127 -29.98 3.26 25.72
N LEU A 128 -29.79 1.96 25.46
CA LEU A 128 -28.51 1.28 25.61
C LEU A 128 -27.43 1.87 24.70
N PHE A 129 -27.77 2.22 23.46
CA PHE A 129 -26.87 2.88 22.53
C PHE A 129 -26.43 4.25 23.05
N LEU A 130 -27.38 5.11 23.44
CA LEU A 130 -27.07 6.46 23.94
C LEU A 130 -26.18 6.42 25.19
N GLU A 131 -26.55 5.58 26.17
CA GLU A 131 -25.76 5.41 27.40
C GLU A 131 -24.35 4.91 27.09
N HIS A 132 -24.22 3.94 26.19
CA HIS A 132 -22.93 3.37 25.84
C HIS A 132 -22.06 4.34 25.05
N PHE A 133 -22.63 5.09 24.10
CA PHE A 133 -21.94 6.09 23.29
C PHE A 133 -21.26 7.12 24.19
N SER A 134 -22.01 7.70 25.14
CA SER A 134 -21.44 8.67 26.09
C SER A 134 -20.37 8.07 27.01
N LYS A 135 -20.57 6.84 27.51
CA LYS A 135 -19.62 6.18 28.44
C LYS A 135 -18.30 5.76 27.78
N THR A 136 -18.31 5.54 26.48
CA THR A 136 -17.14 5.05 25.71
C THR A 136 -16.46 6.17 24.93
N GLY A 137 -16.58 7.42 25.37
CA GLY A 137 -15.88 8.57 24.78
C GLY A 137 -16.61 9.27 23.63
N GLY A 138 -17.66 8.67 23.08
CA GLY A 138 -18.47 9.25 22.01
C GLY A 138 -17.62 9.73 20.83
N GLU A 139 -17.85 10.97 20.41
CA GLU A 139 -17.11 11.62 19.32
C GLU A 139 -15.61 11.77 19.59
N LYS A 140 -15.18 11.80 20.87
CA LYS A 140 -13.76 11.97 21.22
C LYS A 140 -12.88 10.91 20.55
N ASN A 141 -13.36 9.67 20.43
CA ASN A 141 -12.61 8.59 19.78
C ASN A 141 -12.23 8.93 18.33
N LEU A 142 -13.12 9.62 17.59
CA LEU A 142 -12.86 10.03 16.21
C LEU A 142 -11.79 11.13 16.13
N TYR A 143 -11.79 12.07 17.09
CA TYR A 143 -10.73 13.07 17.20
C TYR A 143 -9.41 12.44 17.61
N ASP A 144 -9.41 11.49 18.54
CA ASP A 144 -8.20 10.78 18.96
C ASP A 144 -7.57 10.02 17.76
N LEU A 145 -8.40 9.41 16.88
CA LEU A 145 -7.92 8.84 15.61
C LEU A 145 -7.36 9.91 14.66
N TYR A 146 -8.07 11.04 14.54
CA TYR A 146 -7.67 12.14 13.66
C TYR A 146 -6.31 12.69 14.08
N ASP A 147 -6.13 12.97 15.37
CA ASP A 147 -4.88 13.51 15.89
C ASP A 147 -3.71 12.52 15.77
N ALA A 148 -3.99 11.21 15.86
CA ALA A 148 -2.99 10.17 15.63
C ALA A 148 -2.53 10.14 14.16
N LEU A 149 -3.45 10.26 13.21
CA LEU A 149 -3.14 10.25 11.77
C LEU A 149 -2.51 11.56 11.28
N MET A 150 -2.93 12.68 11.84
CA MET A 150 -2.40 14.00 11.48
C MET A 150 -1.09 14.34 12.20
N GLY A 151 -0.67 13.53 13.17
CA GLY A 151 0.57 13.77 13.93
C GLY A 151 0.50 14.97 14.88
N SER A 152 -0.71 15.46 15.18
CA SER A 152 -0.96 16.52 16.19
C SER A 152 -0.97 15.99 17.62
N SER A 153 -0.93 14.68 17.81
CA SER A 153 -0.90 14.03 19.12
C SER A 153 0.44 14.23 19.87
N THR A 154 0.48 13.94 21.17
CA THR A 154 1.69 14.05 22.02
C THR A 154 2.82 13.07 21.66
N PHE A 155 2.68 12.29 20.60
CA PHE A 155 3.52 11.13 20.28
C PHE A 155 4.69 11.42 19.33
N GLY A 156 4.89 12.66 18.89
CA GLY A 156 6.12 13.04 18.17
C GLY A 156 6.17 12.67 16.68
N GLY A 157 5.05 12.27 16.08
CA GLY A 157 4.89 11.95 14.65
C GLY A 157 3.50 11.39 14.34
N SER A 158 3.17 11.21 13.06
CA SER A 158 1.93 10.54 12.64
C SER A 158 2.04 9.02 12.84
N VAL A 159 0.94 8.34 13.17
CA VAL A 159 0.93 6.87 13.19
C VAL A 159 1.25 6.25 11.82
N LEU A 160 0.98 6.96 10.72
CA LEU A 160 1.36 6.54 9.37
C LEU A 160 2.88 6.45 9.22
N GLU A 161 3.60 7.45 9.76
CA GLU A 161 5.07 7.50 9.74
C GLU A 161 5.65 6.36 10.59
N VAL A 162 5.05 6.07 11.74
CA VAL A 162 5.46 4.95 12.60
C VAL A 162 5.32 3.60 11.88
N VAL A 163 4.17 3.36 11.23
CA VAL A 163 3.94 2.12 10.46
C VAL A 163 4.91 2.04 9.29
N GLU A 164 5.11 3.14 8.55
CA GLU A 164 6.01 3.19 7.42
C GLU A 164 7.47 2.89 7.82
N GLU A 165 7.99 3.51 8.87
CA GLU A 165 9.35 3.28 9.36
C GLU A 165 9.54 1.84 9.84
N TYR A 166 8.57 1.32 10.60
CA TYR A 166 8.64 -0.02 11.17
C TYR A 166 8.63 -1.11 10.09
N GLU A 167 7.73 -0.98 9.12
CA GLU A 167 7.59 -1.93 8.01
C GLU A 167 8.62 -1.72 6.89
N ALA A 168 9.59 -0.83 7.13
CA ALA A 168 10.63 -0.46 6.19
C ALA A 168 10.02 -0.10 4.82
N ARG A 169 9.02 0.79 4.81
CA ARG A 169 8.27 1.26 3.64
C ARG A 169 7.67 0.12 2.80
N ASN A 170 6.96 -0.80 3.46
CA ASN A 170 6.17 -1.81 2.77
C ASN A 170 4.80 -1.23 2.37
N ARG A 171 4.67 -0.89 1.08
CA ARG A 171 3.46 -0.28 0.52
C ARG A 171 2.18 -1.05 0.85
N ARG A 172 2.18 -2.38 0.69
CA ARG A 172 0.98 -3.21 0.92
C ARG A 172 0.50 -3.13 2.36
N VAL A 173 1.44 -3.17 3.30
CA VAL A 173 1.13 -3.10 4.73
C VAL A 173 0.59 -1.71 5.10
N LEU A 174 1.14 -0.65 4.49
CA LEU A 174 0.64 0.71 4.66
C LEU A 174 -0.75 0.90 4.04
N GLU A 175 -1.00 0.36 2.83
CA GLU A 175 -2.33 0.35 2.19
C GLU A 175 -3.37 -0.33 3.07
N ASP A 176 -3.08 -1.53 3.57
CA ASP A 176 -3.99 -2.29 4.44
C ASP A 176 -4.27 -1.55 5.76
N PHE A 177 -3.28 -0.88 6.32
CA PHE A 177 -3.45 -0.02 7.49
C PHE A 177 -4.37 1.17 7.21
N CYS A 178 -4.18 1.87 6.08
CA CYS A 178 -5.05 2.96 5.65
C CYS A 178 -6.50 2.49 5.46
N VAL A 179 -6.70 1.31 4.87
CA VAL A 179 -8.03 0.71 4.72
C VAL A 179 -8.69 0.46 6.07
N ARG A 180 -7.99 -0.15 7.03
CA ARG A 180 -8.50 -0.38 8.41
C ARG A 180 -8.96 0.93 9.05
N MET A 181 -8.17 1.99 8.89
CA MET A 181 -8.50 3.31 9.44
C MET A 181 -9.74 3.90 8.80
N LYS A 182 -9.89 3.82 7.47
CA LYS A 182 -11.10 4.26 6.76
C LYS A 182 -12.34 3.51 7.26
N GLU A 183 -12.23 2.20 7.46
CA GLU A 183 -13.33 1.40 8.02
C GLU A 183 -13.69 1.86 9.44
N LEU A 184 -12.71 2.09 10.32
CA LEU A 184 -12.96 2.60 11.67
C LEU A 184 -13.67 3.95 11.65
N TYR A 185 -13.26 4.87 10.76
CA TYR A 185 -13.97 6.13 10.57
C TYR A 185 -15.41 5.90 10.10
N CYS A 186 -15.63 5.01 9.14
CA CYS A 186 -16.99 4.65 8.71
C CYS A 186 -17.86 4.22 9.90
N LEU A 187 -17.37 3.27 10.71
CA LEU A 187 -18.12 2.77 11.87
C LEU A 187 -18.43 3.87 12.89
N GLY A 188 -17.41 4.67 13.23
CA GLY A 188 -17.53 5.73 14.22
C GLY A 188 -18.42 6.88 13.75
N LEU A 189 -18.35 7.27 12.47
CA LEU A 189 -19.20 8.30 11.88
C LEU A 189 -20.65 7.85 11.77
N ILE A 190 -20.92 6.61 11.39
CA ILE A 190 -22.27 6.04 11.41
C ILE A 190 -22.84 6.10 12.84
N ALA A 191 -22.05 5.72 13.85
CA ALA A 191 -22.47 5.80 15.24
C ALA A 191 -22.70 7.27 15.68
N LEU A 192 -21.80 8.19 15.34
CA LEU A 192 -21.92 9.62 15.67
C LEU A 192 -23.18 10.24 15.07
N LEU A 193 -23.38 10.09 13.76
CA LEU A 193 -24.53 10.66 13.06
C LEU A 193 -25.84 10.01 13.54
N GLY A 194 -25.81 8.72 13.86
CA GLY A 194 -26.90 8.04 14.56
C GLY A 194 -27.19 8.66 15.93
N HIS A 195 -26.16 8.98 16.72
CA HIS A 195 -26.32 9.65 18.01
C HIS A 195 -26.89 11.07 17.87
N CYS A 196 -26.36 11.87 16.94
CA CYS A 196 -26.87 13.20 16.62
C CYS A 196 -28.35 13.13 16.24
N ALA A 197 -28.73 12.21 15.37
CA ALA A 197 -30.12 12.03 14.94
C ALA A 197 -31.10 11.72 16.08
N LEU A 198 -30.62 11.12 17.17
CA LEU A 198 -31.42 10.66 18.30
C LEU A 198 -31.44 11.62 19.49
N THR A 199 -30.51 12.57 19.55
CA THR A 199 -30.31 13.46 20.71
C THR A 199 -30.30 14.94 20.35
N GLN A 200 -30.06 15.27 19.09
CA GLN A 200 -29.87 16.63 18.60
C GLN A 200 -30.83 16.92 17.43
N GLY A 201 -30.92 18.19 17.05
CA GLY A 201 -31.71 18.63 15.89
C GLY A 201 -30.96 18.46 14.56
N GLU A 202 -31.68 18.59 13.45
CA GLU A 202 -31.12 18.47 12.09
C GLU A 202 -29.98 19.47 11.84
N ASP A 203 -30.04 20.67 12.42
CA ASP A 203 -28.98 21.68 12.27
C ASP A 203 -27.62 21.19 12.79
N VAL A 204 -27.60 20.53 13.95
CA VAL A 204 -26.37 20.00 14.55
C VAL A 204 -25.86 18.77 13.78
N GLU A 205 -26.78 17.96 13.26
CA GLU A 205 -26.41 16.85 12.37
C GLU A 205 -25.71 17.37 11.11
N GLN A 206 -26.25 18.41 10.47
CA GLN A 206 -25.63 19.00 9.28
C GLN A 206 -24.28 19.65 9.57
N GLU A 207 -24.13 20.31 10.73
CA GLU A 207 -22.84 20.83 11.19
C GLU A 207 -21.81 19.71 11.34
N LYS A 208 -22.20 18.58 11.93
CA LYS A 208 -21.33 17.41 12.10
C LYS A 208 -21.00 16.72 10.78
N ILE A 209 -21.94 16.67 9.84
CA ILE A 209 -21.73 16.18 8.49
C ILE A 209 -20.65 17.04 7.80
N GLN A 210 -20.78 18.36 7.86
CA GLN A 210 -19.80 19.26 7.24
C GLN A 210 -18.41 19.13 7.88
N GLU A 211 -18.35 19.17 9.22
CA GLU A 211 -17.09 19.06 9.96
C GLU A 211 -16.35 17.76 9.63
N TRP A 212 -17.04 16.62 9.68
CA TRP A 212 -16.39 15.33 9.48
C TRP A 212 -16.11 15.03 8.02
N SER A 213 -16.89 15.56 7.08
CA SER A 213 -16.58 15.45 5.65
C SER A 213 -15.21 16.07 5.32
N GLU A 214 -14.96 17.28 5.84
CA GLU A 214 -13.68 17.98 5.68
C GLU A 214 -12.53 17.20 6.33
N LYS A 215 -12.71 16.75 7.57
CA LYS A 215 -11.67 15.99 8.30
C LYS A 215 -11.33 14.66 7.64
N ILE A 216 -12.32 13.94 7.13
CA ILE A 216 -12.07 12.68 6.42
C ILE A 216 -11.31 12.95 5.12
N GLN A 217 -11.66 14.00 4.39
CA GLN A 217 -10.92 14.37 3.19
C GLN A 217 -9.45 14.69 3.50
N GLU A 218 -9.16 15.40 4.61
CA GLU A 218 -7.80 15.66 5.07
C GLU A 218 -7.05 14.36 5.40
N VAL A 219 -7.69 13.47 6.17
CA VAL A 219 -7.12 12.16 6.54
C VAL A 219 -6.83 11.32 5.29
N GLU A 220 -7.78 11.19 4.37
CA GLU A 220 -7.61 10.41 3.15
C GLU A 220 -6.51 11.01 2.24
N THR A 221 -6.39 12.34 2.20
CA THR A 221 -5.32 13.01 1.47
C THR A 221 -3.95 12.70 2.10
N LYS A 222 -3.84 12.72 3.44
CA LYS A 222 -2.60 12.36 4.13
C LYS A 222 -2.24 10.89 3.92
N MET A 223 -3.20 9.97 3.99
CA MET A 223 -3.00 8.55 3.69
C MET A 223 -2.46 8.34 2.28
N LYS A 224 -3.11 8.95 1.28
CA LYS A 224 -2.67 8.89 -0.12
C LYS A 224 -1.26 9.42 -0.29
N ALA A 225 -0.94 10.57 0.30
CA ALA A 225 0.39 11.15 0.22
C ALA A 225 1.47 10.24 0.83
N SER A 226 1.20 9.58 1.97
CA SER A 226 2.12 8.61 2.56
C SER A 226 2.35 7.38 1.67
N ILE A 227 1.31 6.89 1.00
CA ILE A 227 1.44 5.77 0.04
C ILE A 227 2.26 6.20 -1.20
N GLU A 228 2.00 7.39 -1.74
CA GLU A 228 2.74 7.95 -2.86
C GLU A 228 4.22 8.16 -2.51
N GLU A 229 4.51 8.65 -1.30
CA GLU A 229 5.87 8.79 -0.78
C GLU A 229 6.58 7.43 -0.64
N CYS A 230 5.89 6.43 -0.08
CA CYS A 230 6.39 5.06 0.01
C CYS A 230 6.74 4.48 -1.37
N VAL A 231 5.91 4.75 -2.39
CA VAL A 231 6.17 4.36 -3.78
C VAL A 231 7.34 5.14 -4.36
N ALA A 232 7.48 6.44 -4.08
CA ALA A 232 8.55 7.26 -4.63
C ALA A 232 9.95 6.85 -4.13
N PHE A 233 10.07 6.46 -2.86
CA PHE A 233 11.34 6.08 -2.23
C PHE A 233 11.62 4.57 -2.26
N PHE A 234 10.89 3.81 -3.09
CA PHE A 234 11.01 2.36 -3.12
C PHE A 234 12.41 1.88 -3.50
N ALA A 235 13.11 2.60 -4.39
CA ALA A 235 14.42 2.22 -4.89
C ALA A 235 15.50 2.34 -3.82
N GLU A 236 15.50 3.45 -3.06
CA GLU A 236 16.40 3.61 -1.91
C GLU A 236 16.14 2.54 -0.85
N GLN A 237 14.88 2.27 -0.54
CA GLN A 237 14.52 1.24 0.43
C GLN A 237 14.91 -0.16 -0.05
N ALA A 238 14.69 -0.49 -1.32
CA ALA A 238 15.05 -1.78 -1.91
C ALA A 238 16.56 -2.02 -1.82
N LYS A 239 17.37 -0.97 -2.00
CA LYS A 239 18.82 -1.05 -1.80
C LYS A 239 19.18 -1.41 -0.36
N LEU A 240 18.57 -0.78 0.64
CA LEU A 240 18.78 -1.08 2.05
C LEU A 240 18.34 -2.50 2.40
N ASP A 241 17.22 -2.96 1.85
CA ASP A 241 16.73 -4.31 2.04
C ASP A 241 17.67 -5.38 1.46
N VAL A 242 18.16 -5.14 0.24
CA VAL A 242 19.15 -6.03 -0.39
C VAL A 242 20.44 -6.05 0.42
N GLN A 243 20.91 -4.90 0.92
CA GLN A 243 22.08 -4.81 1.81
C GLN A 243 21.91 -5.66 3.06
N ARG A 244 20.77 -5.53 3.75
CA ARG A 244 20.45 -6.31 4.95
C ARG A 244 20.40 -7.81 4.66
N LEU A 245 19.66 -8.23 3.64
CA LEU A 245 19.48 -9.65 3.29
C LEU A 245 20.79 -10.35 2.93
N ILE A 246 21.73 -9.59 2.38
CA ILE A 246 23.08 -10.06 2.07
C ILE A 246 23.93 -10.20 3.33
N GLN A 247 23.87 -9.25 4.26
CA GLN A 247 24.67 -9.25 5.49
C GLN A 247 24.28 -10.40 6.45
N GLU A 248 23.02 -10.83 6.42
CA GLU A 248 22.49 -11.87 7.31
C GLU A 248 22.88 -13.30 6.89
N LYS A 249 23.63 -13.50 5.79
CA LYS A 249 23.83 -14.82 5.17
C LYS A 249 25.31 -15.15 4.94
N GLU A 250 25.74 -16.29 5.47
CA GLU A 250 27.01 -16.95 5.14
C GLU A 250 26.74 -18.19 4.25
N ASP A 251 27.69 -18.52 3.37
CA ASP A 251 27.76 -19.76 2.57
C ASP A 251 26.58 -20.10 1.63
N LYS A 252 26.25 -19.20 0.68
CA LYS A 252 25.27 -19.49 -0.40
C LYS A 252 25.89 -19.37 -1.80
N SER A 253 25.36 -20.14 -2.75
CA SER A 253 25.78 -20.02 -4.16
C SER A 253 25.28 -18.71 -4.77
N LEU A 254 25.93 -18.23 -5.85
CA LEU A 254 25.51 -17.01 -6.55
C LEU A 254 24.05 -17.09 -7.04
N GLN A 255 23.62 -18.28 -7.46
CA GLN A 255 22.27 -18.54 -7.93
C GLN A 255 21.26 -18.44 -6.79
N ASP A 256 21.55 -19.04 -5.64
CA ASP A 256 20.64 -19.01 -4.48
C ASP A 256 20.49 -17.58 -3.96
N ILE A 257 21.59 -16.82 -3.89
CA ILE A 257 21.56 -15.40 -3.53
C ILE A 257 20.66 -14.63 -4.48
N ALA A 258 20.87 -14.79 -5.79
CA ALA A 258 20.11 -14.05 -6.80
C ALA A 258 18.61 -14.37 -6.72
N GLN A 259 18.26 -15.66 -6.60
CA GLN A 259 16.86 -16.10 -6.55
C GLN A 259 16.16 -15.66 -5.27
N GLU A 260 16.82 -15.72 -4.12
CA GLU A 260 16.25 -15.25 -2.85
C GLU A 260 16.01 -13.74 -2.87
N LEU A 261 16.96 -12.96 -3.39
CA LEU A 261 16.81 -11.51 -3.55
C LEU A 261 15.65 -11.17 -4.49
N LEU A 262 15.56 -11.83 -5.65
CA LEU A 262 14.46 -11.62 -6.58
C LEU A 262 13.11 -11.97 -5.93
N THR A 263 13.03 -13.10 -5.24
CA THR A 263 11.79 -13.54 -4.58
C THR A 263 11.34 -12.52 -3.53
N PHE A 264 12.28 -11.97 -2.75
CA PHE A 264 11.99 -10.93 -1.78
C PHE A 264 11.50 -9.64 -2.46
N LEU A 265 12.23 -9.16 -3.48
CA LEU A 265 11.92 -7.90 -4.17
C LEU A 265 10.55 -7.96 -4.85
N VAL A 266 10.25 -9.05 -5.56
CA VAL A 266 8.95 -9.26 -6.21
C VAL A 266 7.81 -9.31 -5.19
N ARG A 267 8.05 -9.88 -4.00
CA ARG A 267 7.01 -9.95 -2.96
C ARG A 267 6.73 -8.60 -2.32
N LYS A 268 7.77 -7.80 -2.05
CA LYS A 268 7.64 -6.52 -1.34
C LYS A 268 7.27 -5.36 -2.28
N TYR A 269 7.79 -5.39 -3.50
CA TYR A 269 7.63 -4.35 -4.52
C TYR A 269 6.92 -4.94 -5.74
N ASP A 270 5.69 -5.37 -5.53
CA ASP A 270 4.92 -6.17 -6.49
C ASP A 270 4.49 -5.41 -7.76
N TRP A 271 4.60 -4.08 -7.76
CA TRP A 271 4.37 -3.22 -8.91
C TRP A 271 5.61 -3.01 -9.79
N VAL A 272 6.74 -3.64 -9.46
CA VAL A 272 8.03 -3.42 -10.13
C VAL A 272 8.56 -4.70 -10.76
N SER A 273 9.11 -4.59 -11.97
CA SER A 273 9.92 -5.64 -12.57
C SER A 273 11.39 -5.47 -12.19
N TRP A 274 12.01 -6.57 -11.78
CA TRP A 274 13.34 -6.64 -11.20
C TRP A 274 14.26 -7.53 -12.02
N SER A 275 15.52 -7.12 -12.11
CA SER A 275 16.62 -7.94 -12.62
C SER A 275 17.77 -7.88 -11.63
N VAL A 276 18.10 -9.04 -11.06
CA VAL A 276 19.16 -9.21 -10.06
C VAL A 276 20.33 -9.91 -10.71
N ARG A 277 21.52 -9.32 -10.63
CA ARG A 277 22.78 -9.97 -11.06
C ARG A 277 23.74 -10.05 -9.90
N VAL A 278 24.31 -11.23 -9.70
CA VAL A 278 25.34 -11.50 -8.69
C VAL A 278 26.62 -11.83 -9.44
N ILE A 279 27.67 -11.08 -9.16
CA ILE A 279 28.95 -11.12 -9.88
C ILE A 279 30.05 -11.47 -8.88
N ASN A 280 30.72 -12.58 -9.13
CA ASN A 280 31.85 -12.99 -8.30
C ASN A 280 33.12 -12.27 -8.75
N HIS A 281 33.72 -11.54 -7.81
CA HIS A 281 34.99 -10.86 -7.94
C HIS A 281 36.19 -11.71 -7.48
N SER A 282 35.97 -12.81 -6.74
CA SER A 282 36.99 -13.78 -6.30
C SER A 282 37.49 -14.67 -7.47
N GLY A 283 38.17 -14.04 -8.43
CA GLY A 283 38.78 -14.71 -9.57
C GLY A 283 40.29 -14.91 -9.41
N SER A 284 40.84 -15.94 -10.06
CA SER A 284 42.30 -16.08 -10.23
C SER A 284 42.91 -14.79 -10.82
N SER A 285 44.14 -14.43 -10.43
CA SER A 285 44.81 -13.20 -10.90
C SER A 285 44.81 -13.03 -12.43
N TYR A 286 44.86 -14.13 -13.19
CA TYR A 286 44.76 -14.13 -14.65
C TYR A 286 43.39 -13.68 -15.19
N ARG A 287 42.29 -14.14 -14.56
CA ARG A 287 40.93 -13.72 -14.94
C ARG A 287 40.68 -12.27 -14.60
N ASN A 288 41.19 -11.80 -13.46
CA ASN A 288 41.08 -10.39 -13.07
C ASN A 288 41.86 -9.49 -14.03
N TRP A 289 43.08 -9.88 -14.40
CA TRP A 289 43.88 -9.17 -15.41
C TRP A 289 43.17 -9.09 -16.77
N ARG A 290 42.58 -10.20 -17.25
CA ARG A 290 41.83 -10.21 -18.52
C ARG A 290 40.50 -9.45 -18.47
N ALA A 291 39.89 -9.34 -17.30
CA ALA A 291 38.67 -8.57 -17.12
C ALA A 291 38.93 -7.06 -17.21
N GLY A 292 40.14 -6.61 -16.87
CA GLY A 292 40.53 -5.21 -16.85
C GLY A 292 39.84 -4.42 -15.73
N ASP A 293 40.21 -3.15 -15.60
CA ASP A 293 39.65 -2.27 -14.56
C ASP A 293 38.16 -1.97 -14.80
N ASN A 294 37.72 -1.95 -16.07
CA ASN A 294 36.32 -1.80 -16.48
C ASN A 294 35.63 -3.15 -16.67
N PHE A 295 35.76 -4.06 -15.71
CA PHE A 295 35.16 -5.40 -15.85
C PHE A 295 33.63 -5.39 -15.84
N GLN A 296 33.00 -4.31 -15.38
CA GLN A 296 31.56 -4.09 -15.49
C GLN A 296 31.28 -2.61 -15.71
N TYR A 297 30.16 -2.30 -16.37
CA TYR A 297 29.69 -0.93 -16.56
C TYR A 297 28.17 -0.91 -16.69
N VAL A 298 27.52 0.03 -16.01
CA VAL A 298 26.07 0.23 -16.03
C VAL A 298 25.76 1.65 -16.49
N ILE A 299 24.76 1.78 -17.36
CA ILE A 299 24.19 3.04 -17.84
C ILE A 299 22.69 3.00 -17.60
N GLY A 300 22.10 4.18 -17.40
CA GLY A 300 20.69 4.36 -17.04
C GLY A 300 20.54 4.78 -15.58
N GLN A 301 19.30 5.07 -15.17
CA GLN A 301 18.98 5.58 -13.84
C GLN A 301 18.35 4.52 -12.93
N SER A 302 17.62 3.56 -13.49
CA SER A 302 16.85 2.57 -12.72
C SER A 302 17.68 1.38 -12.24
N TRP A 303 18.75 1.63 -11.48
CA TRP A 303 19.61 0.60 -10.90
C TRP A 303 20.35 1.04 -9.64
N PHE A 304 20.80 0.06 -8.86
CA PHE A 304 21.72 0.26 -7.73
C PHE A 304 22.63 -0.95 -7.55
N ASP A 305 23.77 -0.74 -6.89
CA ASP A 305 24.68 -1.80 -6.49
C ASP A 305 24.81 -1.92 -4.97
N VAL A 306 25.16 -3.14 -4.56
CA VAL A 306 25.51 -3.49 -3.19
C VAL A 306 26.84 -4.26 -3.22
N LEU A 307 27.88 -3.59 -2.73
CA LEU A 307 29.21 -4.18 -2.58
C LEU A 307 29.21 -5.09 -1.35
N GLN A 308 29.53 -6.37 -1.52
CA GLN A 308 29.64 -7.31 -0.40
C GLN A 308 31.02 -7.29 0.26
N VAL A 309 31.04 -7.75 1.51
CA VAL A 309 32.20 -8.39 2.15
C VAL A 309 32.29 -9.82 1.56
N ASN A 310 33.47 -10.29 1.16
CA ASN A 310 33.73 -11.57 0.45
C ASN A 310 33.63 -11.54 -1.09
N ASP A 311 34.14 -10.47 -1.71
CA ASP A 311 34.43 -10.42 -3.16
C ASP A 311 33.22 -10.71 -4.08
N THR A 312 31.99 -10.37 -3.68
CA THR A 312 30.81 -10.49 -4.54
C THR A 312 30.17 -9.12 -4.72
N ASN A 313 29.73 -8.80 -5.95
CA ASN A 313 29.00 -7.58 -6.25
C ASN A 313 27.59 -7.94 -6.71
N VAL A 314 26.58 -7.33 -6.08
CA VAL A 314 25.18 -7.47 -6.46
C VAL A 314 24.74 -6.19 -7.15
N VAL A 315 24.26 -6.33 -8.39
CA VAL A 315 23.72 -5.23 -9.18
C VAL A 315 22.25 -5.51 -9.48
N VAL A 316 21.39 -4.66 -8.96
CA VAL A 316 19.93 -4.74 -9.16
C VAL A 316 19.51 -3.60 -10.08
N SER A 317 18.63 -3.90 -11.01
CA SER A 317 18.00 -2.90 -11.86
C SER A 317 16.53 -3.23 -12.01
N TYR A 318 15.73 -2.21 -12.30
CA TYR A 318 14.29 -2.29 -12.19
C TYR A 318 13.58 -1.45 -13.25
N CYS A 319 12.29 -1.73 -13.43
CA CYS A 319 11.39 -0.93 -14.26
C CYS A 319 9.94 -1.14 -13.79
N SER A 320 9.23 -0.06 -13.54
CA SER A 320 7.84 -0.06 -13.09
C SER A 320 6.86 -0.23 -14.25
N ASN A 321 7.26 0.16 -15.47
CA ASN A 321 6.45 0.00 -16.68
C ASN A 321 7.28 -0.55 -17.87
N PRO A 322 7.63 -1.85 -17.86
CA PRO A 322 8.53 -2.43 -18.85
C PRO A 322 8.04 -2.28 -20.28
N GLN A 323 8.90 -1.78 -21.18
CA GLN A 323 8.61 -1.64 -22.60
C GLN A 323 9.32 -2.72 -23.43
N PRO A 324 8.70 -3.20 -24.54
CA PRO A 324 9.33 -4.18 -25.43
C PRO A 324 10.68 -3.70 -25.98
N LEU A 325 11.66 -4.61 -26.03
CA LEU A 325 13.00 -4.30 -26.50
C LEU A 325 13.14 -4.41 -28.03
N PRO A 326 13.94 -3.54 -28.67
CA PRO A 326 14.34 -3.72 -30.06
C PRO A 326 15.42 -4.80 -30.19
N LYS A 327 15.06 -6.07 -29.94
CA LYS A 327 15.99 -7.22 -29.86
C LYS A 327 16.87 -7.38 -31.11
N GLU A 328 16.32 -7.16 -32.30
CA GLU A 328 17.09 -7.21 -33.56
C GLU A 328 18.19 -6.15 -33.61
N SER A 329 17.88 -4.92 -33.20
CA SER A 329 18.85 -3.83 -33.14
C SER A 329 19.95 -4.11 -32.11
N ILE A 330 19.59 -4.63 -30.94
CA ILE A 330 20.56 -5.06 -29.91
C ILE A 330 21.50 -6.12 -30.50
N GLN A 331 20.96 -7.13 -31.18
CA GLN A 331 21.77 -8.18 -31.80
C GLN A 331 22.70 -7.63 -32.88
N GLN A 332 22.21 -6.75 -33.76
CA GLN A 332 23.03 -6.12 -34.80
C GLN A 332 24.19 -5.29 -34.21
N LEU A 333 23.95 -4.56 -33.13
CA LEU A 333 24.99 -3.81 -32.43
C LEU A 333 26.05 -4.73 -31.83
N MET A 334 25.62 -5.83 -31.20
CA MET A 334 26.51 -6.82 -30.60
C MET A 334 27.29 -7.64 -31.63
N ASP A 335 26.76 -7.81 -32.84
CA ASP A 335 27.45 -8.47 -33.94
C ASP A 335 28.34 -7.55 -34.78
N GLY A 336 28.16 -6.23 -34.65
CA GLY A 336 28.92 -5.20 -35.36
C GLY A 336 29.76 -4.34 -34.41
N PRO A 337 29.37 -3.08 -34.17
CA PRO A 337 30.20 -2.07 -33.50
C PRO A 337 30.58 -2.44 -32.05
N ALA A 338 29.72 -3.12 -31.30
CA ALA A 338 29.98 -3.50 -29.90
C ALA A 338 30.72 -4.85 -29.76
N LYS A 339 30.87 -5.63 -30.84
CA LYS A 339 31.35 -7.03 -30.80
C LYS A 339 32.67 -7.25 -30.08
N LYS A 340 33.59 -6.28 -30.17
CA LYS A 340 34.95 -6.38 -29.60
C LYS A 340 35.21 -5.40 -28.46
N GLY A 341 34.19 -4.66 -28.00
CA GLY A 341 34.32 -3.73 -26.88
C GLY A 341 34.57 -4.46 -25.55
N ASP A 342 35.14 -3.74 -24.58
CA ASP A 342 35.05 -4.09 -23.17
C ASP A 342 33.67 -3.67 -22.61
N ALA A 343 33.40 -3.91 -21.33
CA ALA A 343 32.08 -3.65 -20.75
C ALA A 343 31.63 -2.19 -20.96
N LYS A 344 32.54 -1.23 -20.72
CA LYS A 344 32.27 0.19 -20.89
C LYS A 344 31.99 0.55 -22.35
N ALA A 345 32.84 0.14 -23.28
CA ALA A 345 32.66 0.46 -24.70
C ALA A 345 31.37 -0.14 -25.27
N VAL A 346 30.99 -1.36 -24.84
CA VAL A 346 29.72 -1.98 -25.22
C VAL A 346 28.54 -1.13 -24.73
N ALA A 347 28.50 -0.83 -23.43
CA ALA A 347 27.40 -0.08 -22.84
C ALA A 347 27.23 1.32 -23.49
N GLU A 348 28.32 2.07 -23.64
CA GLU A 348 28.30 3.40 -24.29
C GLU A 348 27.87 3.35 -25.76
N THR A 349 28.20 2.25 -26.47
CA THR A 349 27.76 2.06 -27.86
C THR A 349 26.25 1.83 -27.92
N LEU A 350 25.70 1.02 -27.00
CA LEU A 350 24.26 0.78 -26.93
C LEU A 350 23.50 2.05 -26.53
N GLU A 351 23.93 2.77 -25.50
CA GLU A 351 23.28 4.02 -25.05
C GLU A 351 23.15 5.05 -26.19
N LYS A 352 24.22 5.24 -26.96
CA LYS A 352 24.24 6.20 -28.08
C LYS A 352 23.26 5.84 -29.20
N GLN A 353 22.99 4.56 -29.40
CA GLN A 353 22.16 4.06 -30.50
C GLN A 353 20.72 3.76 -30.05
N LEU A 354 20.55 3.45 -28.76
CA LEU A 354 19.31 3.06 -28.10
C LEU A 354 19.23 3.82 -26.76
N PRO A 355 18.85 5.11 -26.77
CA PRO A 355 18.62 5.85 -25.53
C PRO A 355 17.34 5.38 -24.81
N GLY A 356 17.25 5.61 -23.51
CA GLY A 356 16.07 5.23 -22.69
C GLY A 356 16.08 3.79 -22.19
N PHE A 357 17.22 3.11 -22.23
CA PHE A 357 17.39 1.76 -21.69
C PHE A 357 18.45 1.74 -20.59
N VAL A 358 18.21 0.90 -19.59
CA VAL A 358 19.26 0.49 -18.66
C VAL A 358 20.10 -0.58 -19.35
N VAL A 359 21.42 -0.36 -19.41
CA VAL A 359 22.37 -1.27 -20.03
C VAL A 359 23.43 -1.64 -19.01
N HIS A 360 23.56 -2.93 -18.70
CA HIS A 360 24.61 -3.44 -17.85
C HIS A 360 25.44 -4.47 -18.62
N ALA A 361 26.72 -4.16 -18.85
CA ALA A 361 27.67 -5.08 -19.43
C ALA A 361 28.63 -5.60 -18.35
N VAL A 362 28.86 -6.90 -18.33
CA VAL A 362 29.81 -7.58 -17.43
C VAL A 362 30.79 -8.39 -18.26
N SER A 363 32.09 -8.23 -18.03
CA SER A 363 33.13 -8.98 -18.69
C SER A 363 32.89 -10.49 -18.57
N ARG A 364 33.00 -11.21 -19.69
CA ARG A 364 32.84 -12.67 -19.73
C ARG A 364 33.86 -13.44 -18.89
N HIS A 365 34.91 -12.76 -18.43
CA HIS A 365 35.96 -13.33 -17.59
C HIS A 365 35.60 -13.33 -16.10
N LYS A 366 34.51 -12.67 -15.73
CA LYS A 366 33.90 -12.74 -14.40
C LYS A 366 32.77 -13.77 -14.42
N GLU A 367 32.66 -14.51 -13.31
CA GLU A 367 31.53 -15.38 -13.09
C GLU A 367 30.35 -14.51 -12.65
N SER A 368 29.22 -14.66 -13.33
CA SER A 368 28.00 -13.92 -13.05
C SER A 368 26.78 -14.79 -13.25
N HIS A 369 25.78 -14.55 -12.41
CA HIS A 369 24.46 -15.17 -12.49
C HIS A 369 23.41 -14.06 -12.49
N ALA A 370 22.32 -14.25 -13.24
CA ALA A 370 21.24 -13.28 -13.34
C ALA A 370 19.89 -13.98 -13.26
N VAL A 371 18.94 -13.36 -12.55
CA VAL A 371 17.54 -13.76 -12.49
C VAL A 371 16.66 -12.52 -12.63
N TRP A 372 15.44 -12.67 -13.14
CA TRP A 372 14.52 -11.55 -13.36
C TRP A 372 13.06 -12.02 -13.41
N ASN A 373 12.12 -11.07 -13.25
CA ASN A 373 10.67 -11.29 -13.46
C ASN A 373 10.05 -10.39 -14.55
N PHE A 374 10.88 -9.74 -15.37
CA PHE A 374 10.42 -8.97 -16.53
C PHE A 374 9.65 -9.86 -17.52
N PRO A 375 8.66 -9.29 -18.25
CA PRO A 375 8.09 -9.95 -19.43
C PRO A 375 9.17 -10.33 -20.44
N GLU A 376 8.96 -11.43 -21.17
CA GLU A 376 9.97 -12.05 -22.04
C GLU A 376 10.50 -11.09 -23.13
N GLU A 377 9.64 -10.21 -23.62
CA GLU A 377 9.92 -9.21 -24.64
C GLU A 377 10.58 -7.94 -24.10
N CYS A 378 10.52 -7.69 -22.78
CA CYS A 378 10.97 -6.44 -22.14
C CYS A 378 12.36 -6.53 -21.50
N HIS A 379 12.98 -7.70 -21.51
CA HIS A 379 14.31 -7.92 -20.93
C HIS A 379 15.20 -8.76 -21.83
N HIS A 380 16.49 -8.46 -21.78
CA HIS A 380 17.53 -9.16 -22.52
C HIS A 380 18.67 -9.49 -21.56
N TRP A 381 19.00 -10.77 -21.41
CA TRP A 381 20.22 -11.22 -20.74
C TRP A 381 20.88 -12.33 -21.55
N ASP A 382 22.01 -12.00 -22.18
CA ASP A 382 22.75 -12.96 -23.02
C ASP A 382 24.27 -12.83 -22.91
N ARG A 383 24.94 -13.93 -23.22
CA ARG A 383 26.40 -14.00 -23.32
C ARG A 383 26.88 -13.71 -24.74
N HIS A 384 27.66 -12.65 -24.87
CA HIS A 384 28.30 -12.21 -26.11
C HIS A 384 29.80 -12.48 -26.08
N LYS A 385 30.49 -12.13 -27.19
CA LYS A 385 31.90 -12.47 -27.39
C LYS A 385 32.82 -12.04 -26.25
N ASN A 386 32.60 -10.86 -25.66
CA ASN A 386 33.44 -10.29 -24.61
C ASN A 386 32.70 -10.03 -23.29
N VAL A 387 31.37 -9.98 -23.30
CA VAL A 387 30.55 -9.56 -22.16
C VAL A 387 29.28 -10.40 -22.04
N SER A 388 28.77 -10.56 -20.82
CA SER A 388 27.35 -10.79 -20.58
C SER A 388 26.65 -9.43 -20.59
N LEU A 389 25.51 -9.32 -21.29
CA LEU A 389 24.79 -8.06 -21.48
C LEU A 389 23.38 -8.17 -20.91
N CYS A 390 23.01 -7.23 -20.04
CA CYS A 390 21.65 -6.99 -19.60
C CYS A 390 21.10 -5.72 -20.26
N VAL A 391 19.87 -5.76 -20.78
CA VAL A 391 19.14 -4.58 -21.26
C VAL A 391 17.67 -4.66 -20.84
N HIS A 392 17.10 -3.55 -20.38
CA HIS A 392 15.65 -3.34 -20.21
C HIS A 392 15.34 -1.83 -20.33
N SER A 393 14.06 -1.46 -20.47
CA SER A 393 13.63 -0.05 -20.45
C SER A 393 13.96 0.63 -19.13
N ASP A 394 14.29 1.93 -19.18
CA ASP A 394 14.50 2.78 -18.01
C ASP A 394 13.17 3.45 -17.58
N ASP A 395 12.98 3.75 -16.30
CA ASP A 395 11.78 4.44 -15.76
C ASP A 395 11.83 5.98 -15.98
N SER A 396 12.53 6.44 -17.02
CA SER A 396 12.81 7.86 -17.31
C SER A 396 11.58 8.73 -17.55
#